data_AF-A0A0Q3FZ38-F1
#
_entry.id   AF-A0A0Q3FZ38-F1
#
_cell.length_a   1.000
_cell.length_b   1.000
_cell.length_c   1.000
_cell.angle_alpha   90.00
_cell.angle_beta   90.00
_cell.angle_gamma   90.00
#
_symmetry.space_group_name_H-M   'P 1'
#
loop_
_entity.id
_entity.type
_entity.pdbx_description
1 polymer ?
#
loop_
_entity_poly.entity_id
_entity_poly.type
_entity_poly.pdbx_seq_one_letter_code
_entity_poly.pdbx_strand_id
1 'polypeptide(L)'
;MASLETKAAERVVEACVRTESVRKCVFTSSLLACVWRQSYPQHRRFPTTVDENCWSDETFCRDNKLWFALGKTMAEKAAWRAARGRDLKLVTICPALVTGPGFRRRNSTPSIAYLKGAHAMVAEGLLATTDVEQVAEAHVRVYEAMNGTAGGRYICYDHIVRRAEEFVELELQLGLQARAPPPHDEQAATAIATPSFELCNRKLTRLVSSRRRCTHDAYLSVSYD
;
A
#
# COMPACT_ATOMS: atom_id res chain seq x y z
N MET A 1 12.97 -2.50 -15.33
CA MET A 1 12.80 -2.06 -13.93
C MET A 1 11.98 -3.07 -13.13
N ALA A 2 10.72 -3.36 -13.49
CA ALA A 2 9.88 -4.35 -12.79
C ALA A 2 10.51 -5.74 -12.64
N SER A 3 11.23 -6.24 -13.66
CA SER A 3 11.94 -7.52 -13.59
C SER A 3 13.10 -7.54 -12.58
N LEU A 4 13.77 -6.40 -12.36
CA LEU A 4 14.83 -6.28 -11.35
C LEU A 4 14.22 -6.31 -9.94
N GLU A 5 13.14 -5.58 -9.71
CA GLU A 5 12.40 -5.58 -8.44
C GLU A 5 11.86 -6.98 -8.10
N THR A 6 11.33 -7.68 -9.12
CA THR A 6 10.86 -9.06 -8.99
C THR A 6 11.98 -10.01 -8.54
N LYS A 7 13.13 -9.97 -9.21
CA LYS A 7 14.30 -10.80 -8.86
C LYS A 7 14.85 -10.46 -7.48
N ALA A 8 14.85 -9.18 -7.11
CA ALA A 8 15.30 -8.74 -5.79
C ALA A 8 14.39 -9.30 -4.69
N ALA A 9 13.07 -9.18 -4.85
CA ALA A 9 12.10 -9.73 -3.90
C ALA A 9 12.24 -11.26 -3.74
N GLU A 10 12.34 -11.98 -4.85
CA GLU A 10 12.55 -13.42 -4.87
C GLU A 10 13.83 -13.81 -4.11
N ARG A 11 14.96 -13.17 -4.42
CA ARG A 11 16.26 -13.46 -3.77
C ARG A 11 16.25 -13.20 -2.26
N VAL A 12 15.61 -12.12 -1.81
CA VAL A 12 15.50 -11.81 -0.37
C VAL A 12 14.68 -12.89 0.33
N VAL A 13 13.54 -13.28 -0.22
CA VAL A 13 12.70 -14.33 0.37
C VAL A 13 13.41 -15.68 0.34
N GLU A 14 14.09 -16.03 -0.75
CA GLU A 14 14.91 -17.24 -0.82
C GLU A 14 16.03 -17.25 0.21
N ALA A 15 16.69 -16.12 0.44
CA ALA A 15 17.69 -15.98 1.50
C ALA A 15 17.06 -16.23 2.88
N CYS A 16 15.90 -15.62 3.17
CA CYS A 16 15.17 -15.88 4.41
C CYS A 16 14.81 -17.36 4.58
N VAL A 17 14.32 -18.02 3.53
CA VAL A 17 13.99 -19.46 3.55
C VAL A 17 15.22 -20.32 3.84
N ARG A 18 16.40 -19.93 3.35
CA ARG A 18 17.66 -20.68 3.55
C ARG A 18 18.30 -20.44 4.91
N THR A 19 17.91 -19.39 5.62
CA THR A 19 18.50 -19.03 6.91
C THR A 19 17.69 -19.63 8.05
N GLU A 20 18.26 -20.62 8.74
CA GLU A 20 17.58 -21.34 9.83
C GLU A 20 17.17 -20.49 11.04
N SER A 21 17.70 -19.28 11.23
CA SER A 21 17.23 -18.39 12.30
C SER A 21 16.05 -17.51 11.89
N VAL A 22 15.71 -17.45 10.60
CA VAL A 22 14.64 -16.59 10.07
C VAL A 22 13.38 -17.41 9.83
N ARG A 23 12.36 -17.20 10.68
CA ARG A 23 11.06 -17.88 10.57
C ARG A 23 9.94 -17.00 10.03
N LYS A 24 10.15 -15.68 10.04
CA LYS A 24 9.13 -14.68 9.73
C LYS A 24 9.70 -13.62 8.81
N CYS A 25 8.95 -13.25 7.78
CA CYS A 25 9.25 -12.15 6.88
C CYS A 25 8.02 -11.26 6.72
N VAL A 26 8.21 -9.95 6.92
CA VAL A 26 7.22 -8.92 6.55
C VAL A 26 7.75 -8.22 5.30
N PHE A 27 6.99 -8.27 4.23
CA PHE A 27 7.37 -7.73 2.93
C PHE A 27 6.53 -6.50 2.58
N THR A 28 7.19 -5.39 2.27
CA THR A 28 6.52 -4.14 1.88
C THR A 28 6.17 -4.16 0.40
N SER A 29 4.89 -4.33 0.09
CA SER A 29 4.31 -4.17 -1.25
C SER A 29 3.80 -2.72 -1.42
N SER A 30 2.63 -2.54 -2.03
CA SER A 30 1.95 -1.26 -2.20
C SER A 30 0.47 -1.48 -2.47
N LEU A 31 -0.38 -0.51 -2.11
CA LEU A 31 -1.78 -0.47 -2.53
C LEU A 31 -1.93 -0.60 -4.06
N LEU A 32 -0.95 -0.12 -4.83
CA LEU A 32 -0.96 -0.25 -6.29
C LEU A 32 -0.89 -1.71 -6.79
N ALA A 33 -0.53 -2.66 -5.94
CA ALA A 33 -0.63 -4.09 -6.24
C ALA A 33 -2.06 -4.65 -6.09
N CYS A 34 -3.03 -3.82 -5.68
CA CYS A 34 -4.42 -4.21 -5.46
C CYS A 34 -5.44 -3.56 -6.41
N VAL A 35 -5.16 -2.33 -6.87
CA VAL A 35 -6.18 -1.42 -7.44
C VAL A 35 -6.36 -1.51 -8.96
N TRP A 36 -5.32 -1.82 -9.74
CA TRP A 36 -5.36 -1.64 -11.20
C TRP A 36 -5.90 -2.86 -11.94
N ARG A 37 -7.06 -2.75 -12.61
CA ARG A 37 -7.77 -3.92 -13.17
C ARG A 37 -8.44 -3.59 -14.51
N GLN A 38 -8.59 -4.61 -15.35
CA GLN A 38 -8.99 -4.42 -16.74
C GLN A 38 -10.45 -3.97 -16.94
N SER A 39 -11.36 -4.21 -15.99
CA SER A 39 -12.69 -3.58 -15.86
C SER A 39 -13.49 -4.23 -14.71
N TYR A 40 -14.29 -3.44 -14.00
CA TYR A 40 -15.50 -3.94 -13.30
C TYR A 40 -16.73 -3.46 -14.07
N PRO A 41 -17.87 -4.19 -14.03
CA PRO A 41 -19.11 -3.69 -14.62
C PRO A 41 -19.48 -2.35 -13.99
N GLN A 42 -19.49 -1.28 -14.79
CA GLN A 42 -19.75 0.11 -14.36
C GLN A 42 -21.19 0.33 -13.87
N HIS A 43 -22.04 -0.69 -13.97
CA HIS A 43 -23.45 -0.65 -13.56
C HIS A 43 -23.74 -1.61 -12.41
N ARG A 44 -23.05 -1.44 -11.27
CA ARG A 44 -23.44 -2.10 -10.02
C ARG A 44 -24.13 -1.11 -9.09
N ARG A 45 -25.19 -1.58 -8.43
CA ARG A 45 -25.97 -0.81 -7.44
C ARG A 45 -25.16 -0.38 -6.22
N PHE A 46 -24.03 -1.05 -5.96
CA PHE A 46 -23.15 -0.81 -4.83
C PHE A 46 -21.70 -0.74 -5.31
N PRO A 47 -20.85 0.06 -4.63
CA PRO A 47 -19.43 0.12 -4.93
C PRO A 47 -18.79 -1.26 -4.76
N THR A 48 -17.82 -1.57 -5.61
CA THR A 48 -17.04 -2.80 -5.48
C THR A 48 -15.97 -2.61 -4.40
N THR A 49 -15.95 -3.48 -3.40
CA THR A 49 -14.92 -3.42 -2.36
C THR A 49 -13.57 -3.86 -2.90
N VAL A 50 -12.53 -3.06 -2.66
CA VAL A 50 -11.13 -3.40 -2.89
C VAL A 50 -10.48 -3.68 -1.54
N ASP A 51 -10.14 -4.94 -1.32
CA ASP A 51 -9.59 -5.47 -0.07
C ASP A 51 -8.26 -6.21 -0.31
N GLU A 52 -7.75 -6.88 0.73
CA GLU A 52 -6.49 -7.60 0.69
C GLU A 52 -6.46 -8.80 -0.28
N ASN A 53 -7.62 -9.27 -0.75
CA ASN A 53 -7.72 -10.35 -1.74
C ASN A 53 -7.55 -9.83 -3.17
N CYS A 54 -7.62 -8.51 -3.36
CA CYS A 54 -7.55 -7.91 -4.67
C CYS A 54 -6.11 -7.78 -5.17
N TRP A 55 -5.83 -8.31 -6.36
CA TRP A 55 -4.60 -8.09 -7.11
C TRP A 55 -4.80 -7.15 -8.30
N SER A 56 -3.77 -6.38 -8.62
CA SER A 56 -3.67 -5.65 -9.88
C SER A 56 -3.34 -6.59 -11.05
N ASP A 57 -3.83 -6.25 -12.23
CA ASP A 57 -3.58 -6.95 -13.47
C ASP A 57 -2.28 -6.47 -14.13
N GLU A 58 -1.37 -7.40 -14.41
CA GLU A 58 -0.04 -7.09 -14.96
C GLU A 58 -0.11 -6.64 -16.42
N THR A 59 -1.06 -7.15 -17.20
CA THR A 59 -1.25 -6.74 -18.60
C THR A 59 -1.80 -5.33 -18.66
N PHE A 60 -2.83 -5.03 -17.87
CA PHE A 60 -3.38 -3.68 -17.72
C PHE A 60 -2.29 -2.68 -17.29
N CYS A 61 -1.49 -3.04 -16.28
CA CYS A 61 -0.40 -2.18 -15.83
C CYS A 61 0.64 -1.94 -16.94
N ARG A 62 0.95 -2.96 -17.75
CA ARG A 62 1.90 -2.86 -18.87
C ARG A 62 1.35 -1.97 -19.98
N ASP A 63 0.11 -2.19 -20.38
CA ASP A 63 -0.55 -1.49 -21.49
C ASP A 63 -0.73 0.00 -21.18
N ASN A 64 -1.07 0.32 -19.92
CA ASN A 64 -1.21 1.69 -19.44
C ASN A 64 0.13 2.30 -18.93
N LYS A 65 1.25 1.60 -19.13
CA LYS A 65 2.61 2.03 -18.73
C LYS A 65 2.72 2.36 -17.23
N LEU A 66 1.93 1.72 -16.37
CA LEU A 66 1.92 1.85 -14.92
C LEU A 66 3.07 1.03 -14.31
N TRP A 67 4.31 1.37 -14.68
CA TRP A 67 5.49 0.56 -14.40
C TRP A 67 5.77 0.32 -12.92
N PHE A 68 5.44 1.28 -12.07
CA PHE A 68 5.61 1.16 -10.62
C PHE A 68 4.59 0.19 -10.01
N ALA A 69 3.32 0.30 -10.39
CA ALA A 69 2.30 -0.67 -10.02
C ALA A 69 2.63 -2.09 -10.51
N LEU A 70 3.11 -2.22 -11.76
CA LEU A 70 3.57 -3.49 -12.32
C LEU A 70 4.72 -4.08 -11.49
N GLY A 71 5.74 -3.27 -11.16
CA GLY A 71 6.87 -3.69 -10.35
C GLY A 71 6.46 -4.22 -8.98
N LYS A 72 5.62 -3.46 -8.25
CA LYS A 72 5.09 -3.87 -6.93
C LYS A 72 4.26 -5.15 -7.01
N THR A 73 3.40 -5.26 -8.03
CA THR A 73 2.55 -6.45 -8.24
C THR A 73 3.41 -7.69 -8.50
N MET A 74 4.36 -7.61 -9.43
CA MET A 74 5.22 -8.74 -9.79
C MET A 74 6.14 -9.14 -8.64
N ALA A 75 6.70 -8.17 -7.92
CA ALA A 75 7.58 -8.41 -6.78
C ALA A 75 6.83 -9.10 -5.62
N GLU A 76 5.62 -8.64 -5.30
CA GLU A 76 4.80 -9.28 -4.26
C GLU A 76 4.43 -10.72 -4.65
N LYS A 77 4.01 -10.96 -5.91
CA LYS A 77 3.73 -12.31 -6.40
C LYS A 77 4.97 -13.22 -6.35
N ALA A 78 6.15 -12.70 -6.68
CA ALA A 78 7.39 -13.46 -6.60
C ALA A 78 7.77 -13.80 -5.16
N ALA A 79 7.63 -12.85 -4.22
CA ALA A 79 7.81 -13.11 -2.80
C ALA A 79 6.90 -14.24 -2.29
N TRP A 80 5.61 -14.20 -2.64
CA TRP A 80 4.67 -15.27 -2.29
C TRP A 80 5.03 -16.62 -2.93
N ARG A 81 5.45 -16.63 -4.20
CA ARG A 81 5.91 -17.87 -4.87
C ARG A 81 7.14 -18.47 -4.18
N ALA A 82 8.11 -17.64 -3.80
CA ALA A 82 9.34 -18.09 -3.15
C ALA A 82 9.09 -18.65 -1.73
N ALA A 83 8.14 -18.08 -0.98
CA ALA A 83 7.77 -18.56 0.36
C ALA A 83 6.82 -19.77 0.35
N ARG A 84 6.11 -20.03 -0.77
CA ARG A 84 5.05 -21.03 -0.82
C ARG A 84 5.56 -22.44 -0.51
N GLY A 85 4.96 -23.08 0.50
CA GLY A 85 5.30 -24.44 0.90
C GLY A 85 6.65 -24.58 1.61
N ARG A 86 7.22 -23.47 2.09
CA ARG A 86 8.51 -23.44 2.80
C ARG A 86 8.29 -23.04 4.27
N ASP A 87 9.29 -23.29 5.13
CA ASP A 87 9.27 -22.92 6.55
C ASP A 87 9.59 -21.43 6.78
N LEU A 88 8.84 -20.57 6.08
CA LEU A 88 8.91 -19.12 6.24
C LEU A 88 7.49 -18.56 6.25
N LYS A 89 7.08 -17.99 7.38
CA LYS A 89 5.82 -17.26 7.45
C LYS A 89 6.01 -15.90 6.80
N LEU A 90 5.38 -15.70 5.64
CA LEU A 90 5.37 -14.43 4.92
C LEU A 90 4.06 -13.68 5.21
N VAL A 91 4.18 -12.38 5.47
CA VAL A 91 3.06 -11.43 5.45
C VAL A 91 3.44 -10.23 4.60
N THR A 92 2.51 -9.69 3.83
CA THR A 92 2.75 -8.47 3.04
C THR A 92 1.92 -7.31 3.57
N ILE A 93 2.52 -6.12 3.57
CA ILE A 93 1.83 -4.86 3.85
C ILE A 93 1.80 -4.06 2.55
N CYS A 94 0.61 -3.59 2.19
CA CYS A 94 0.31 -2.83 0.99
C CYS A 94 -0.02 -1.39 1.39
N PRO A 95 1.00 -0.56 1.69
CA PRO A 95 0.78 0.84 2.03
C PRO A 95 0.27 1.62 0.83
N ALA A 96 -0.62 2.56 1.10
CA ALA A 96 -1.01 3.63 0.19
C ALA A 96 0.15 4.62 -0.02
N LEU A 97 -0.11 5.78 -0.62
CA LEU A 97 0.94 6.77 -0.83
C LEU A 97 1.47 7.26 0.52
N VAL A 98 2.73 6.96 0.80
CA VAL A 98 3.35 7.30 2.09
C VAL A 98 3.63 8.80 2.15
N THR A 99 3.09 9.44 3.18
CA THR A 99 3.27 10.86 3.52
C THR A 99 3.83 10.99 4.94
N GLY A 100 4.03 12.22 5.43
CA GLY A 100 4.52 12.46 6.79
C GLY A 100 5.74 13.39 6.86
N PRO A 101 6.04 13.95 8.06
CA PRO A 101 7.16 14.85 8.26
C PRO A 101 8.49 14.15 7.90
N GLY A 102 9.35 14.83 7.14
CA GLY A 102 10.67 14.30 6.72
C GLY A 102 10.66 13.31 5.54
N PHE A 103 9.58 12.52 5.34
CA PHE A 103 9.46 11.61 4.19
C PHE A 103 9.16 12.36 2.87
N ARG A 104 8.38 13.44 2.94
CA ARG A 104 7.93 14.26 1.80
C ARG A 104 9.07 14.80 0.93
N ARG A 105 10.19 15.26 1.52
CA ARG A 105 11.27 15.96 0.78
C ARG A 105 12.32 15.05 0.15
N ARG A 106 12.37 13.76 0.50
CA ARG A 106 13.43 12.83 0.08
C ARG A 106 12.98 11.77 -0.94
N ASN A 107 11.67 11.66 -1.21
CA ASN A 107 11.08 10.55 -1.97
C ASN A 107 10.26 11.00 -3.20
N SER A 108 10.68 12.06 -3.90
CA SER A 108 9.92 12.59 -5.04
C SER A 108 9.74 11.56 -6.16
N THR A 109 10.79 10.81 -6.54
CA THR A 109 10.73 9.83 -7.64
C THR A 109 9.69 8.70 -7.43
N PRO A 110 9.69 7.94 -6.32
CA PRO A 110 8.68 6.91 -6.10
C PRO A 110 7.27 7.50 -5.93
N SER A 111 7.12 8.69 -5.33
CA SER A 111 5.83 9.37 -5.22
C SER A 111 5.27 9.79 -6.59
N ILE A 112 6.11 10.36 -7.47
CA ILE A 112 5.73 10.67 -8.86
C ILE A 112 5.29 9.40 -9.60
N ALA A 113 6.05 8.32 -9.45
CA ALA A 113 5.75 7.06 -10.10
C ALA A 113 4.46 6.42 -9.57
N TYR A 114 4.17 6.57 -8.27
CA TYR A 114 2.92 6.14 -7.64
C TYR A 114 1.72 6.92 -8.18
N LEU A 115 1.85 8.24 -8.31
CA LEU A 115 0.79 9.13 -8.77
C LEU A 115 0.52 9.03 -10.28
N LYS A 116 1.24 8.14 -11.00
CA LYS A 116 0.88 7.82 -12.37
C LYS A 116 -0.49 7.13 -12.42
N GLY A 117 -1.46 7.80 -13.02
CA GLY A 117 -2.86 7.36 -13.03
C GLY A 117 -3.70 7.88 -11.85
N ALA A 118 -3.17 8.82 -11.05
CA ALA A 118 -3.86 9.35 -9.87
C ALA A 118 -5.27 9.91 -10.18
N HIS A 119 -5.46 10.59 -11.30
CA HIS A 119 -6.78 11.10 -11.72
C HIS A 119 -7.84 9.98 -11.81
N ALA A 120 -7.48 8.83 -12.40
CA ALA A 120 -8.37 7.67 -12.46
C ALA A 120 -8.61 7.08 -11.06
N MET A 121 -7.57 6.99 -10.23
CA MET A 121 -7.70 6.53 -8.85
C MET A 121 -8.60 7.45 -8.00
N VAL A 122 -8.53 8.77 -8.19
CA VAL A 122 -9.42 9.74 -7.50
C VAL A 122 -10.86 9.53 -7.96
N ALA A 123 -11.10 9.46 -9.27
CA ALA A 123 -12.44 9.22 -9.83
C ALA A 123 -13.06 7.89 -9.35
N GLU A 124 -12.24 6.88 -9.14
CA GLU A 124 -12.65 5.55 -8.66
C GLU A 124 -12.74 5.43 -7.13
N GLY A 125 -12.27 6.42 -6.36
CA GLY A 125 -12.22 6.38 -4.90
C GLY A 125 -11.10 5.48 -4.34
N LEU A 126 -10.05 5.25 -5.13
CA LEU A 126 -8.93 4.36 -4.84
C LEU A 126 -7.62 5.08 -4.51
N LEU A 127 -7.55 6.41 -4.67
CA LEU A 127 -6.39 7.17 -4.23
C LEU A 127 -6.42 7.37 -2.72
N ALA A 128 -5.39 6.89 -2.03
CA ALA A 128 -5.26 7.00 -0.59
C ALA A 128 -3.83 7.39 -0.20
N THR A 129 -3.70 7.92 1.00
CA THR A 129 -2.43 8.23 1.66
C THR A 129 -2.30 7.46 2.97
N THR A 130 -1.08 7.41 3.49
CA THR A 130 -0.81 6.89 4.82
C THR A 130 0.37 7.63 5.43
N ASP A 131 0.34 7.94 6.72
CA ASP A 131 1.50 8.49 7.42
C ASP A 131 2.60 7.42 7.58
N VAL A 132 3.86 7.83 7.43
CA VAL A 132 5.03 6.96 7.54
C VAL A 132 5.15 6.27 8.90
N GLU A 133 4.76 6.93 9.98
CA GLU A 133 4.77 6.36 11.33
C GLU A 133 3.72 5.25 11.46
N GLN A 134 2.54 5.43 10.86
CA GLN A 134 1.53 4.39 10.83
C GLN A 134 1.96 3.16 10.01
N VAL A 135 2.72 3.37 8.92
CA VAL A 135 3.30 2.26 8.16
C VAL A 135 4.31 1.50 9.02
N ALA A 136 5.19 2.20 9.72
CA ALA A 136 6.17 1.59 10.60
C ALA A 136 5.50 0.80 11.72
N GLU A 137 4.49 1.39 12.38
CA GLU A 137 3.69 0.71 13.39
C GLU A 137 3.00 -0.54 12.82
N ALA A 138 2.38 -0.45 11.63
CA ALA A 138 1.74 -1.59 10.98
C ALA A 138 2.73 -2.75 10.77
N HIS A 139 3.97 -2.48 10.35
CA HIS A 139 5.00 -3.51 10.18
C HIS A 139 5.31 -4.22 11.51
N VAL A 140 5.50 -3.47 12.59
CA VAL A 140 5.78 -4.02 13.92
C VAL A 140 4.60 -4.85 14.43
N ARG A 141 3.38 -4.29 14.40
CA ARG A 141 2.18 -4.98 14.91
C ARG A 141 1.89 -6.26 14.15
N VAL A 142 2.05 -6.25 12.83
CA VAL A 142 1.91 -7.45 12.00
C VAL A 142 2.95 -8.49 12.40
N TYR A 143 4.22 -8.10 12.50
CA TYR A 143 5.30 -9.02 12.87
C TYR A 143 5.10 -9.69 14.24
N GLU A 144 4.62 -8.93 15.22
CA GLU A 144 4.31 -9.42 16.57
C GLU A 144 3.11 -10.39 16.59
N ALA A 145 2.14 -10.18 15.70
CA ALA A 145 0.95 -10.99 15.57
C ALA A 145 1.13 -12.22 14.66
N MET A 146 2.26 -12.32 13.93
CA MET A 146 2.56 -13.46 13.05
C MET A 146 2.71 -14.79 13.79
N ASN A 147 2.92 -14.82 15.11
CA ASN A 147 2.90 -16.09 15.84
C ASN A 147 1.48 -16.65 16.05
N GLY A 148 0.45 -15.83 15.79
CA GLY A 148 -0.95 -16.22 15.89
C GLY A 148 -1.72 -15.83 14.63
N THR A 149 -2.53 -14.78 14.76
CA THR A 149 -3.58 -14.41 13.79
C THR A 149 -3.10 -13.72 12.54
N ALA A 150 -1.89 -13.15 12.51
CA ALA A 150 -1.45 -12.42 11.32
C ALA A 150 -1.00 -13.36 10.20
N GLY A 151 -1.48 -13.10 8.98
CA GLY A 151 -1.23 -13.92 7.79
C GLY A 151 -1.75 -13.25 6.53
N GLY A 152 -1.20 -13.59 5.36
CA GLY A 152 -1.64 -13.04 4.08
C GLY A 152 -1.20 -11.59 3.86
N ARG A 153 -2.08 -10.78 3.26
CA ARG A 153 -1.81 -9.39 2.88
C ARG A 153 -2.56 -8.42 3.82
N TYR A 154 -2.08 -7.18 3.96
CA TYR A 154 -2.70 -6.11 4.76
C TYR A 154 -2.65 -4.79 3.99
N ILE A 155 -3.79 -4.14 3.75
CA ILE A 155 -3.82 -2.79 3.17
C ILE A 155 -3.63 -1.76 4.28
N CYS A 156 -2.80 -0.74 4.04
CA CYS A 156 -2.47 0.30 5.03
C CYS A 156 -2.70 1.70 4.43
N TYR A 157 -3.72 2.39 4.93
CA TYR A 157 -4.03 3.78 4.62
C TYR A 157 -4.75 4.44 5.80
N ASP A 158 -4.68 5.77 5.88
CA ASP A 158 -5.40 6.59 6.87
C ASP A 158 -6.38 7.59 6.25
N HIS A 159 -6.14 7.99 5.00
CA HIS A 159 -6.95 8.98 4.30
C HIS A 159 -7.18 8.58 2.85
N ILE A 160 -8.40 8.82 2.36
CA ILE A 160 -8.80 8.61 0.95
C ILE A 160 -8.99 9.99 0.31
N VAL A 161 -8.26 10.25 -0.76
CA VAL A 161 -8.34 11.48 -1.55
C VAL A 161 -9.56 11.41 -2.44
N ARG A 162 -10.60 12.18 -2.09
CA ARG A 162 -11.90 12.11 -2.77
C ARG A 162 -12.17 13.25 -3.75
N ARG A 163 -11.50 14.38 -3.58
CA ARG A 163 -11.77 15.60 -4.34
C ARG A 163 -10.54 16.08 -5.10
N ALA A 164 -10.76 16.82 -6.17
CA ALA A 164 -9.68 17.38 -6.98
C ALA A 164 -8.82 18.36 -6.17
N GLU A 165 -9.42 19.13 -5.27
CA GLU A 165 -8.69 20.09 -4.44
C GLU A 165 -7.75 19.38 -3.46
N GLU A 166 -8.20 18.27 -2.85
CA GLU A 166 -7.35 17.44 -1.98
C GLU A 166 -6.17 16.83 -2.77
N PHE A 167 -6.40 16.48 -4.03
CA PHE A 167 -5.34 15.96 -4.89
C PHE A 167 -4.29 17.02 -5.22
N VAL A 168 -4.71 18.25 -5.54
CA VAL A 168 -3.79 19.39 -5.75
C VAL A 168 -2.99 19.70 -4.49
N GLU A 169 -3.63 19.71 -3.32
CA GLU A 169 -2.93 19.89 -2.04
C GLU A 169 -1.89 18.80 -1.80
N LEU A 170 -2.20 17.54 -2.12
CA LEU A 170 -1.26 16.43 -2.02
C LEU A 170 -0.05 16.61 -2.95
N GLU A 171 -0.26 17.02 -4.20
CA GLU A 171 0.85 17.31 -5.13
C GLU A 171 1.75 18.44 -4.64
N LEU A 172 1.16 19.52 -4.10
CA LEU A 172 1.88 20.62 -3.48
C LEU A 172 2.71 20.16 -2.27
N GLN A 173 2.12 19.34 -1.39
CA GLN A 173 2.81 18.78 -0.22
C GLN A 173 3.99 17.88 -0.60
N LEU A 174 3.91 17.21 -1.75
CA LEU A 174 4.97 16.34 -2.27
C LEU A 174 6.04 17.11 -3.07
N GLY A 175 5.87 18.43 -3.24
CA GLY A 175 6.78 19.27 -4.03
C GLY A 175 6.74 18.95 -5.53
N LEU A 176 5.64 18.34 -6.01
CA LEU A 176 5.43 18.00 -7.41
C LEU A 176 4.78 19.20 -8.08
N GLN A 177 5.58 20.20 -8.42
CA GLN A 177 5.10 21.38 -9.14
C GLN A 177 4.59 20.97 -10.54
N ALA A 178 3.36 21.34 -10.88
CA ALA A 178 2.85 21.27 -12.24
C ALA A 178 3.45 22.39 -13.10
N ARG A 179 3.97 22.05 -14.29
CA ARG A 179 4.00 23.00 -15.40
C ARG A 179 2.55 23.19 -15.84
N ALA A 180 1.97 24.36 -15.50
CA ALA A 180 0.68 24.92 -15.93
C ALA A 180 -0.54 23.97 -16.02
N PRO A 181 -1.71 24.37 -15.50
CA PRO A 181 -2.93 23.60 -15.74
C PRO A 181 -3.20 23.50 -17.26
N PRO A 182 -3.67 22.35 -17.77
CA PRO A 182 -4.23 22.30 -19.13
C PRO A 182 -5.43 23.26 -19.21
N PRO A 183 -5.74 23.81 -20.40
CA PRO A 183 -6.86 24.72 -20.56
C PRO A 183 -8.14 24.07 -20.02
N HIS A 184 -8.89 24.84 -19.23
CA HIS A 184 -10.17 24.43 -18.68
C HIS A 184 -11.14 24.11 -19.82
N ASP A 185 -11.36 22.83 -20.09
CA ASP A 185 -12.63 22.40 -20.68
C ASP A 185 -13.69 22.52 -19.56
N GLU A 186 -14.39 23.64 -19.56
CA GLU A 186 -15.59 23.93 -18.76
C GLU A 186 -16.75 23.00 -19.17
N GLN A 187 -16.59 21.68 -19.09
CA GLN A 187 -17.68 20.73 -19.30
C GLN A 187 -17.48 19.43 -18.52
N ALA A 188 -17.31 19.53 -17.19
CA ALA A 188 -17.62 18.42 -16.27
C ALA A 188 -17.81 18.87 -14.81
N ALA A 189 -18.41 20.03 -14.55
CA ALA A 189 -18.89 20.33 -13.21
C ALA A 189 -20.30 19.75 -13.04
N THR A 190 -20.54 19.06 -11.92
CA THR A 190 -21.84 18.60 -11.39
C THR A 190 -22.32 17.19 -11.76
N ALA A 191 -21.49 16.18 -11.49
CA ALA A 191 -22.01 14.96 -10.90
C ALA A 191 -21.09 14.56 -9.75
N ILE A 192 -21.62 14.51 -8.52
CA ILE A 192 -20.97 13.75 -7.45
C ILE A 192 -21.07 12.29 -7.91
N ALA A 193 -20.11 11.85 -8.71
CA ALA A 193 -20.04 10.47 -9.15
C ALA A 193 -19.86 9.63 -7.88
N THR A 194 -20.81 8.75 -7.61
CA THR A 194 -20.67 7.77 -6.54
C THR A 194 -19.43 6.93 -6.88
N PRO A 195 -18.45 6.81 -5.98
CA PRO A 195 -17.22 6.11 -6.29
C PRO A 195 -17.54 4.67 -6.68
N SER A 196 -16.97 4.22 -7.80
CA SER A 196 -17.18 2.85 -8.31
C SER A 196 -16.64 1.79 -7.34
N PHE A 197 -15.73 2.18 -6.44
CA PHE A 197 -15.06 1.29 -5.51
C PHE A 197 -15.04 1.83 -4.07
N GLU A 198 -14.88 0.90 -3.14
CA GLU A 198 -14.66 1.19 -1.72
C GLU A 198 -13.38 0.48 -1.26
N LEU A 199 -12.36 1.24 -0.84
CA LEU A 199 -11.17 0.67 -0.21
C LEU A 199 -11.49 0.14 1.19
N CYS A 200 -10.91 -1.02 1.53
CA CYS A 200 -11.07 -1.66 2.82
C CYS A 200 -9.71 -2.03 3.43
N ASN A 201 -9.40 -1.45 4.59
CA ASN A 201 -8.25 -1.82 5.45
C ASN A 201 -8.68 -2.47 6.78
N ARG A 202 -9.93 -2.95 6.89
CA ARG A 202 -10.52 -3.44 8.15
C ARG A 202 -9.66 -4.49 8.84
N LYS A 203 -8.94 -5.31 8.07
CA LYS A 203 -8.06 -6.35 8.60
C LYS A 203 -6.90 -5.75 9.41
N LEU A 204 -6.27 -4.70 8.90
CA LEU A 204 -5.19 -4.00 9.60
C LEU A 204 -5.75 -3.22 10.79
N THR A 205 -6.85 -2.49 10.61
CA THR A 205 -7.48 -1.73 11.71
C THR A 205 -7.81 -2.66 12.88
N ARG A 206 -8.42 -3.82 12.63
CA ARG A 206 -8.72 -4.81 13.70
C ARG A 206 -7.47 -5.29 14.42
N LEU A 207 -6.39 -5.54 13.69
CA LEU A 207 -5.11 -6.00 14.25
C LEU A 207 -4.44 -4.93 15.13
N VAL A 208 -4.47 -3.67 14.70
CA VAL A 208 -3.86 -2.55 15.43
C VAL A 208 -4.73 -2.15 16.63
N SER A 209 -6.06 -2.18 16.48
CA SER A 209 -7.02 -1.86 17.56
C SER A 209 -7.20 -2.96 18.60
N SER A 210 -6.84 -4.22 18.30
CA SER A 210 -6.79 -5.28 19.31
C SER A 210 -5.64 -4.98 20.28
N ARG A 211 -5.95 -4.16 21.29
CA ARG A 211 -5.04 -3.76 22.37
C ARG A 211 -4.30 -4.99 22.91
N ARG A 212 -2.98 -5.04 22.71
CA ARG A 212 -2.13 -5.69 23.71
C ARG A 212 -2.03 -4.70 24.87
N ARG A 213 -2.62 -5.04 26.01
CA ARG A 213 -2.15 -4.48 27.29
C ARG A 213 -0.68 -4.89 27.39
N CYS A 214 0.24 -3.99 27.08
CA CYS A 214 1.64 -4.21 27.41
C CYS A 214 1.73 -4.33 28.94
N THR A 215 2.13 -5.49 29.43
CA THR A 215 2.40 -5.76 30.85
C THR A 215 3.85 -5.41 31.22
N HIS A 216 4.48 -4.44 30.54
CA HIS A 216 5.88 -4.09 30.75
C HIS A 216 6.07 -2.62 31.15
N ASP A 217 5.18 -2.09 31.99
CA ASP A 217 5.40 -0.84 32.75
C ASP A 217 6.07 -1.10 34.12
N ALA A 218 7.02 -2.03 34.16
CA ALA A 218 7.86 -2.25 35.33
C ALA A 218 9.34 -2.23 34.92
N TYR A 219 9.82 -1.06 34.53
CA TYR A 219 11.23 -0.74 34.73
C TYR A 219 11.43 -0.61 36.24
N LEU A 220 11.90 -1.70 36.86
CA LEU A 220 12.53 -1.65 38.18
C LEU A 220 13.68 -0.64 38.10
N SER A 221 13.52 0.50 38.75
CA SER A 221 14.64 1.38 39.08
C SER A 221 15.57 0.62 40.00
N VAL A 222 16.66 0.08 39.45
CA VAL A 222 17.76 -0.45 40.26
C VAL A 222 18.47 0.75 40.85
N SER A 223 18.15 1.08 42.12
CA SER A 223 18.99 1.93 42.96
C SER A 223 20.27 1.16 43.27
N TYR A 224 21.41 1.71 42.87
CA TYR A 224 22.69 1.30 43.42
C TYR A 224 22.85 1.98 44.78
N ASP A 225 22.93 1.17 45.84
CA ASP A 225 23.51 1.58 47.13
C ASP A 225 25.05 1.54 47.04
#